data_AF-A0A2V9Q839-F1
#
_entry.id   AF-A0A2V9Q839-F1
#
_cell.length_a   1.000
_cell.length_b   1.000
_cell.length_c   1.000
_cell.angle_alpha   90.00
_cell.angle_beta   90.00
_cell.angle_gamma   90.00
#
_symmetry.space_group_name_H-M   'P 1'
#
loop_
_entity.id
_entity.type
_entity.pdbx_description
1 polymer ?
#
loop_
_entity_poly.entity_id
_entity_poly.type
_entity_poly.pdbx_seq_one_letter_code
_entity_poly.pdbx_strand_id
1 'polypeptide(L)' 'MMEDHLALPFSTNVLGVDVVVEKVDMTRDGSIVAICRRDKTRQRIGILDLPLPTPAPGGAEWITAYRHWRRGF' A
#
# COMPACT_ATOMS: atom_id res chain seq x y z
N MET A 1 10.76 -2.39 8.90
CA MET A 1 10.48 -1.58 7.68
C MET A 1 8.98 -1.67 7.40
N MET A 2 8.33 -0.77 6.66
CA MET A 2 6.86 -0.82 6.48
C MET A 2 6.35 -2.21 6.02
N GLU A 3 7.13 -2.92 5.18
CA GLU A 3 6.86 -4.30 4.75
C GLU A 3 6.79 -5.32 5.90
N ASP A 4 7.54 -5.11 6.97
CA ASP A 4 7.68 -6.04 8.12
C ASP A 4 6.50 -5.91 9.10
N HIS A 5 5.86 -4.74 9.14
CA HIS A 5 4.77 -4.46 10.07
C HIS A 5 3.39 -4.49 9.40
N LEU A 6 3.32 -4.23 8.09
CA LEU A 6 2.07 -4.24 7.35
C LEU A 6 1.61 -5.69 7.13
N ALA A 7 0.44 -6.02 7.66
CA ALA A 7 -0.17 -7.32 7.49
C ALA A 7 -0.54 -7.52 6.02
N LEU A 8 0.24 -8.36 5.34
CA LEU A 8 0.09 -8.73 3.94
C LEU A 8 -0.18 -10.24 3.83
N PRO A 9 -0.96 -10.69 2.83
CA PRO A 9 -1.69 -9.87 1.86
C PRO A 9 -3.01 -9.32 2.42
N PHE A 10 -3.53 -8.23 1.83
CA PHE A 10 -4.88 -7.74 2.10
C PHE A 10 -5.57 -7.25 0.82
N SER A 11 -6.91 -7.23 0.83
CA SER A 11 -7.70 -6.74 -0.30
C SER A 11 -8.08 -5.28 -0.11
N THR A 12 -8.05 -4.50 -1.18
CA THR A 12 -8.53 -3.11 -1.19
C THR A 12 -9.15 -2.77 -2.55
N ASN A 13 -9.95 -1.71 -2.58
CA ASN A 13 -10.61 -1.25 -3.79
C ASN A 13 -9.92 0.00 -4.33
N VAL A 14 -9.30 -0.12 -5.50
CA VAL A 14 -8.60 0.97 -6.20
C VAL A 14 -9.47 1.45 -7.35
N LEU A 15 -9.98 2.68 -7.27
CA LEU A 15 -10.81 3.29 -8.32
C LEU A 15 -11.99 2.41 -8.77
N GLY A 16 -12.64 1.72 -7.83
CA GLY A 16 -13.75 0.80 -8.11
C GLY A 16 -13.32 -0.64 -8.40
N VAL A 17 -12.02 -0.93 -8.44
CA VAL A 17 -11.49 -2.25 -8.79
C VAL A 17 -10.88 -2.94 -7.57
N ASP A 18 -11.39 -4.13 -7.24
CA ASP A 18 -10.80 -4.95 -6.17
C ASP A 18 -9.46 -5.54 -6.59
N VAL A 19 -8.46 -5.34 -5.73
CA VAL A 19 -7.09 -5.80 -5.90
C VAL A 19 -6.57 -6.37 -4.60
N VAL A 20 -5.62 -7.29 -4.70
CA VAL A 20 -4.89 -7.84 -3.55
C VAL A 20 -3.52 -7.17 -3.46
N VAL A 21 -3.22 -6.53 -2.34
CA VAL A 21 -1.87 -6.02 -2.05
C VAL A 21 -1.03 -7.20 -1.59
N GLU A 22 -0.04 -7.60 -2.41
CA GLU A 22 0.82 -8.76 -2.12
C GLU A 22 2.06 -8.37 -1.33
N LYS A 23 2.63 -7.19 -1.62
CA LYS A 23 3.82 -6.66 -0.95
C LYS A 23 3.92 -5.15 -1.09
N VAL A 24 4.84 -4.55 -0.33
CA VAL A 24 5.26 -3.14 -0.50
C VAL A 24 6.76 -3.10 -0.79
N ASP A 25 7.17 -2.27 -1.73
CA ASP A 25 8.54 -2.19 -2.23
C ASP A 25 9.01 -0.73 -2.22
N MET A 26 10.32 -0.52 -2.25
CA MET A 26 10.91 0.81 -2.40
C MET A 26 11.54 0.93 -3.78
N THR A 27 11.14 1.95 -4.52
CA THR A 27 11.72 2.24 -5.83
C THR A 27 13.11 2.87 -5.67
N ARG A 28 13.87 2.95 -6.77
CA ARG A 28 15.23 3.51 -6.76
C ARG A 28 15.28 4.99 -6.37
N ASP A 29 14.21 5.72 -6.61
CA ASP A 29 14.01 7.12 -6.22
C ASP A 29 13.53 7.27 -4.75
N GLY A 30 13.39 6.18 -4.00
CA GLY A 30 13.01 6.19 -2.59
C GLY A 30 11.50 6.28 -2.35
N SER A 31 10.69 6.18 -3.40
CA SER A 31 9.23 6.12 -3.28
C SER A 31 8.78 4.72 -2.85
N ILE A 32 7.82 4.65 -1.93
CA ILE A 32 7.23 3.37 -1.51
C ILE A 32 6.05 3.05 -2.43
N VAL A 33 6.01 1.83 -2.96
CA VAL A 33 4.95 1.33 -3.85
C VAL A 33 4.36 0.03 -3.33
N ALA A 34 3.05 -0.11 -3.41
CA ALA A 34 2.35 -1.37 -3.22
C ALA A 34 2.31 -2.17 -4.52
N ILE A 35 2.59 -3.47 -4.45
CA ILE A 35 2.39 -4.40 -5.56
C ILE A 35 0.99 -4.99 -5.41
N CYS A 36 0.09 -4.55 -6.27
CA CYS A 36 -1.30 -4.98 -6.27
C CYS A 36 -1.52 -5.98 -7.41
N ARG A 37 -2.09 -7.14 -7.10
CA ARG A 37 -2.48 -8.16 -8.06
C ARG A 37 -3.97 -8.12 -8.31
N ARG A 38 -4.33 -8.21 -9.58
CA ARG A 38 -5.68 -8.53 -10.06
C ARG A 38 -5.56 -9.64 -11.09
N ASP A 39 -6.16 -10.79 -10.83
CA ASP A 39 -6.03 -11.98 -11.67
C ASP A 39 -4.55 -12.32 -11.93
N LYS A 40 -4.13 -12.29 -13.21
CA LYS A 40 -2.76 -12.54 -13.68
C LYS A 40 -1.90 -11.27 -13.80
N THR A 41 -2.48 -10.11 -13.53
CA THR A 41 -1.84 -8.81 -13.73
C THR A 41 -1.36 -8.25 -12.40
N ARG A 42 -0.12 -7.74 -12.39
CA ARG A 42 0.45 -7.01 -11.26
C ARG A 42 0.64 -5.55 -11.64
N GLN A 43 0.21 -4.66 -10.77
CA GLN A 43 0.38 -3.22 -10.92
C GLN A 43 1.10 -2.64 -9.70
N ARG A 44 1.85 -1.57 -9.92
CA ARG A 44 2.49 -0.79 -8.87
C ARG A 44 1.62 0.43 -8.58
N ILE A 45 1.25 0.61 -7.32
CA ILE A 45 0.48 1.77 -6.86
C ILE A 45 1.33 2.49 -5.81
N GLY A 46 1.45 3.80 -5.90
CA GLY A 46 2.14 4.58 -4.88
C GLY A 46 1.49 4.36 -3.51
N ILE A 47 2.28 4.17 -2.45
CA ILE A 47 1.71 3.90 -1.12
C ILE A 47 0.80 5.04 -0.63
N LEU A 48 1.06 6.25 -1.10
CA LEU A 48 0.27 7.44 -0.78
C LEU A 48 -1.12 7.36 -1.41
N ASP A 49 -1.22 6.79 -2.61
CA ASP A 49 -2.44 6.64 -3.40
C ASP A 49 -3.20 5.35 -3.08
N LEU A 50 -2.62 4.45 -2.26
CA LEU A 50 -3.24 3.17 -1.92
C LEU A 50 -4.42 3.35 -0.96
N PRO A 51 -5.67 3.12 -1.38
CA PRO A 51 -6.81 3.14 -0.47
C PRO A 51 -6.68 2.03 0.57
N LEU A 52 -7.04 2.33 1.82
CA LEU A 52 -7.05 1.34 2.91
C LEU A 52 -8.47 0.80 3.08
N PRO A 53 -8.64 -0.54 3.18
CA PRO A 53 -9.95 -1.13 3.41
C PRO A 53 -10.45 -0.81 4.82
N THR A 54 -11.75 -1.04 5.07
CA THR A 54 -12.34 -1.03 6.41
C THR A 54 -12.92 -2.42 6.70
N PRO A 55 -12.42 -3.15 7.73
CA PRO A 55 -11.36 -2.74 8.66
C PRO A 55 -9.97 -2.68 8.00
N ALA A 56 -9.10 -1.82 8.54
CA ALA A 56 -7.73 -1.67 8.07
C ALA A 56 -6.87 -2.90 8.44
N PRO A 57 -5.89 -3.29 7.61
CA PRO A 57 -4.95 -4.35 7.97
C PRO A 57 -4.07 -3.90 9.14
N GLY A 58 -3.53 -4.86 9.89
CA GLY A 58 -2.52 -4.57 10.90
C GLY A 58 -1.32 -3.85 10.28
N GLY A 59 -0.71 -2.90 10.98
CA GLY A 59 0.40 -2.11 10.45
C GLY A 59 0.02 -1.00 9.48
N ALA A 60 -1.27 -0.81 9.16
CA ALA A 60 -1.74 0.29 8.31
C ALA A 60 -1.40 1.69 8.89
N GLU A 61 -1.16 1.79 10.19
CA GLU A 61 -0.69 3.01 10.84
C GLU A 61 0.65 3.51 10.26
N TRP A 62 1.51 2.63 9.76
CA TRP A 62 2.76 3.02 9.10
C TRP A 62 2.52 3.72 7.76
N ILE A 63 1.47 3.34 7.02
CA ILE A 63 1.05 4.01 5.79
C ILE A 63 0.55 5.41 6.13
N THR A 64 -0.25 5.54 7.19
CA THR A 64 -0.75 6.83 7.67
C THR A 64 0.39 7.73 8.14
N ALA A 65 1.33 7.22 8.93
CA ALA A 65 2.52 7.96 9.38
C ALA A 65 3.37 8.44 8.20
N TYR A 66 3.58 7.59 7.19
CA TYR A 66 4.32 7.98 5.98
C TYR A 66 3.59 9.05 5.16
N ARG A 67 2.25 8.99 5.07
CA ARG A 67 1.43 10.05 4.46
C ARG A 67 1.60 11.39 5.18
N HIS A 68 1.61 11.38 6.52
CA HIS A 68 1.85 12.58 7.30
C HIS A 68 3.26 13.14 7.06
N TRP A 69 4.28 12.29 7.12
CA TRP A 69 5.67 12.70 6.87
C TRP A 69 5.87 13.32 5.48
N ARG A 70 5.25 12.75 4.43
CA ARG A 70 5.35 13.27 3.06
C ARG A 70 4.61 14.59 2.82
N ARG A 71 3.60 14.92 3.63
CA ARG A 71 2.83 16.18 3.49
C ARG A 71 3.59 17.40 4.02
N GLY A 72 4.72 17.20 4.71
CA GLY A 72 5.40 18.25 5.44
C GLY A 72 4.61 18.59 6.71
N PHE A 73 5.33 18.81 7.81
CA PHE A 73 4.75 19.36 9.02
C PHE A 73 4.30 20.81 8.78
#